data_AF-A0A1Q7AQA0-F1
#
_entry.id   AF-A0A1Q7AQA0-F1
#
_cell.length_a   1.000
_cell.length_b   1.000
_cell.length_c   1.000
_cell.angle_alpha   90.00
_cell.angle_beta   90.00
_cell.angle_gamma   90.00
#
_symmetry.space_group_name_H-M   'P 1'
#
loop_
_entity.id
_entity.type
_entity.pdbx_description
1 polymer ?
#
loop_
_entity_poly.entity_id
_entity_poly.type
_entity_poly.pdbx_seq_one_letter_code
_entity_poly.pdbx_strand_id
1 'polypeptide(L)'
;MGLRLANVDLEQEIIELAFHGNHGQWRMIVGIQQSGEVRKLMLIAPHIAVVNKKKRLECLEALMAVNYRIAMGKFGIDLEDGEVRLEEAIPLAGGSITFEQFQLALGAMMQTVAMYHGLLPRIVYGNLSVLEALSTCELEFLQEVEGTEQHNSATIDEAALLSEKEEGTEPEIAAELDVNDVLAEISRMLEERKE
;
A
#
# COMPACT_ATOMS: atom_id res chain seq x y z
N MET A 1 -3.35 9.11 -0.15
CA MET A 1 -3.37 8.32 1.11
C MET A 1 -2.35 8.91 2.07
N GLY A 2 -2.73 9.21 3.32
CA GLY A 2 -1.82 9.78 4.32
C GLY A 2 -0.96 8.69 4.96
N LEU A 3 0.32 8.62 4.58
CA LEU A 3 1.31 7.70 5.15
C LEU A 3 1.96 8.35 6.38
N ARG A 4 2.09 7.58 7.47
CA ARG A 4 2.76 8.01 8.71
C ARG A 4 3.70 6.92 9.18
N LEU A 5 4.88 7.30 9.63
CA LEU A 5 5.79 6.41 10.32
C LEU A 5 5.22 6.06 11.70
N ALA A 6 5.00 4.78 11.97
CA ALA A 6 4.47 4.31 13.25
C ALA A 6 5.59 3.85 14.19
N ASN A 7 6.57 3.12 13.66
CA ASN A 7 7.72 2.62 14.42
C ASN A 7 8.91 2.32 13.49
N VAL A 8 10.12 2.38 14.04
CA VAL A 8 11.35 1.96 13.35
C VAL A 8 12.17 1.12 14.32
N ASP A 9 12.46 -0.11 13.92
CA ASP A 9 13.37 -1.01 14.61
C ASP A 9 14.59 -1.26 13.71
N LEU A 10 15.68 -0.54 14.00
CA LEU A 10 16.92 -0.63 13.24
C LEU A 10 17.68 -1.94 13.52
N GLU A 11 17.47 -2.59 14.67
CA GLU A 11 18.13 -3.86 14.99
C GLU A 11 17.53 -5.00 14.17
N GLN A 12 16.22 -4.96 13.96
CA GLN A 12 15.49 -5.95 13.17
C GLN A 12 15.38 -5.58 11.67
N GLU A 13 15.90 -4.42 11.25
CA GLU A 13 15.72 -3.87 9.90
C GLU A 13 14.23 -3.77 9.50
N ILE A 14 13.37 -3.34 10.43
CA ILE A 14 11.91 -3.24 10.25
C ILE A 14 11.44 -1.79 10.42
N ILE A 15 10.56 -1.37 9.51
CA ILE A 15 9.85 -0.10 9.55
C ILE A 15 8.35 -0.41 9.54
N GLU A 16 7.63 0.16 10.48
CA GLU A 16 6.17 0.11 10.49
C GLU A 16 5.59 1.45 10.04
N LEU A 17 4.69 1.36 9.08
CA LEU A 17 3.96 2.48 8.52
C LEU A 17 2.49 2.30 8.85
N ALA A 18 1.80 3.41 9.12
CA ALA A 18 0.36 3.47 9.16
C ALA A 18 -0.13 4.30 7.98
N PHE A 19 -1.13 3.81 7.26
CA PHE A 19 -1.77 4.57 6.20
C PHE A 19 -3.28 4.61 6.40
N HIS A 20 -3.85 5.75 6.00
CA HIS A 20 -5.27 6.01 6.09
C HIS A 20 -5.86 6.05 4.69
N GLY A 21 -6.93 5.29 4.49
CA GLY A 21 -7.84 5.44 3.36
C GLY A 21 -9.22 5.87 3.86
N ASN A 22 -10.16 5.98 2.93
CA ASN A 22 -11.51 6.46 3.21
C ASN A 22 -12.27 5.56 4.20
N HIS A 23 -11.88 4.28 4.28
CA HIS A 23 -12.60 3.25 5.03
C HIS A 23 -11.86 2.73 6.26
N GLY A 24 -10.70 3.32 6.60
CA GLY A 24 -9.97 2.87 7.77
C GLY A 24 -8.50 3.26 7.78
N GLN A 25 -7.84 2.77 8.83
CA GLN A 25 -6.41 2.86 9.02
C GLN A 25 -5.83 1.45 8.99
N TRP A 26 -4.80 1.25 8.19
CA TRP A 26 -4.08 -0.01 8.09
C TRP A 26 -2.61 0.20 8.40
N ARG A 27 -1.95 -0.91 8.74
CA ARG A 27 -0.51 -0.95 8.98
C ARG A 27 0.17 -1.65 7.81
N MET A 28 1.37 -1.20 7.50
CA MET A 28 2.29 -1.84 6.59
C MET A 28 3.62 -2.01 7.31
N ILE A 29 4.13 -3.22 7.36
CA ILE A 29 5.44 -3.57 7.88
C ILE A 29 6.34 -3.73 6.67
N VAL A 30 7.41 -2.95 6.63
CA VAL A 30 8.47 -3.02 5.64
C VAL A 30 9.69 -3.58 6.35
N GLY A 31 10.25 -4.67 5.85
CA GLY A 31 11.42 -5.28 6.49
C GLY A 31 12.37 -5.88 5.49
N ILE A 32 13.64 -6.00 5.84
CA ILE A 32 14.61 -6.74 5.04
C ILE A 32 14.84 -8.10 5.70
N GLN A 33 14.70 -9.17 4.93
CA GLN A 33 14.99 -10.52 5.41
C GLN A 33 16.15 -11.12 4.62
N GLN A 34 17.15 -11.62 5.34
CA GLN A 34 18.26 -12.39 4.81
C GLN A 34 18.08 -13.86 5.22
N SER A 35 18.12 -14.77 4.25
CA SER A 35 18.16 -16.21 4.49
C SER A 35 19.19 -16.86 3.57
N GLY A 36 20.37 -17.17 4.12
CA GLY A 36 21.51 -17.62 3.33
C GLY A 36 21.95 -16.52 2.35
N GLU A 37 22.04 -16.86 1.06
CA GLU A 37 22.40 -15.92 0.00
C GLU A 37 21.22 -15.08 -0.50
N VAL A 38 19.98 -15.42 -0.11
CA VAL A 38 18.79 -14.71 -0.57
C VAL A 38 18.49 -13.54 0.38
N ARG A 39 18.55 -12.33 -0.17
CA ARG A 39 18.04 -11.11 0.47
C ARG A 39 16.74 -10.70 -0.19
N LYS A 40 15.74 -10.35 0.60
CA LYS A 40 14.44 -9.90 0.11
C LYS A 40 13.89 -8.75 0.93
N LEU A 41 13.21 -7.84 0.26
CA LEU A 41 12.34 -6.86 0.87
C LEU A 41 10.98 -7.51 1.13
N MET A 42 10.51 -7.40 2.36
CA MET A 42 9.21 -7.88 2.81
C MET A 42 8.28 -6.68 2.97
N LEU A 43 7.11 -6.76 2.35
CA LEU A 43 6.00 -5.84 2.56
C LEU A 43 4.85 -6.64 3.15
N ILE A 44 4.37 -6.29 4.34
CA ILE A 44 3.33 -7.05 5.04
C ILE A 44 2.28 -6.09 5.59
N ALA A 45 1.03 -6.25 5.17
CA ALA A 45 -0.12 -5.64 5.82
C ALA A 45 -0.79 -6.69 6.72
N PRO A 46 -0.49 -6.68 8.05
CA PRO A 46 -1.08 -7.61 8.99
C PRO A 46 -2.50 -7.20 9.37
N HIS A 47 -3.24 -8.12 10.00
CA HIS A 47 -4.54 -7.85 10.60
C HIS A 47 -5.56 -7.15 9.68
N ILE A 48 -5.59 -7.50 8.41
CA ILE A 48 -6.58 -6.96 7.45
C ILE A 48 -7.99 -7.36 7.86
N ALA A 49 -8.13 -8.60 8.34
CA ALA A 49 -9.37 -9.11 8.91
C ALA A 49 -9.08 -10.29 9.86
N VAL A 50 -10.12 -10.72 10.58
CA VAL A 50 -10.13 -11.98 11.33
C VAL A 50 -11.33 -12.80 10.88
N VAL A 51 -11.08 -14.02 10.40
CA VAL A 51 -12.10 -14.90 9.84
C VAL A 51 -12.43 -16.02 10.82
N ASN A 52 -13.70 -16.11 11.20
CA ASN A 52 -14.17 -17.19 12.06
C ASN A 52 -14.24 -18.54 11.33
N LYS A 53 -14.27 -19.64 12.08
CA LYS A 53 -14.31 -21.00 11.52
C LYS A 53 -15.53 -21.30 10.65
N LYS A 54 -16.66 -20.62 10.89
CA LYS A 54 -17.94 -20.87 10.19
C LYS A 54 -17.89 -20.40 8.73
N LYS A 55 -17.20 -19.29 8.46
CA LYS A 55 -17.10 -18.66 7.14
C LYS A 55 -15.75 -18.84 6.45
N ARG A 56 -14.88 -19.66 7.04
CA ARG A 56 -13.50 -19.85 6.59
C ARG A 56 -13.41 -20.32 5.14
N LEU A 57 -14.29 -21.23 4.71
CA LEU A 57 -14.22 -21.78 3.36
C LEU A 57 -14.56 -20.71 2.31
N GLU A 58 -15.65 -19.97 2.50
CA GLU A 58 -16.03 -18.88 1.61
C GLU A 58 -14.99 -17.76 1.59
N CYS A 59 -14.40 -17.43 2.75
CA CYS A 59 -13.30 -16.47 2.82
C CYS A 59 -12.05 -16.96 2.09
N LEU A 60 -11.67 -18.24 2.23
CA LEU A 60 -10.54 -18.82 1.50
C LEU A 60 -10.76 -18.77 -0.02
N GLU A 61 -11.97 -19.10 -0.48
CA GLU A 61 -12.36 -18.97 -1.88
C GLU A 61 -12.23 -17.52 -2.36
N ALA A 62 -12.71 -16.56 -1.58
CA ALA A 62 -12.59 -15.14 -1.90
C ALA A 62 -11.13 -14.68 -1.98
N LEU A 63 -10.30 -15.03 -1.00
CA LEU A 63 -8.88 -14.66 -0.99
C LEU A 63 -8.13 -15.30 -2.17
N MET A 64 -8.42 -16.56 -2.51
CA MET A 64 -7.84 -17.21 -3.69
C MET A 64 -8.24 -16.50 -4.98
N ALA A 65 -9.51 -16.08 -5.07
CA ALA A 65 -10.01 -15.34 -6.21
C ALA A 65 -9.36 -13.95 -6.33
N VAL A 66 -9.07 -13.27 -5.22
CA VAL A 66 -8.28 -12.02 -5.23
C VAL A 66 -6.84 -12.29 -5.68
N ASN A 67 -6.18 -13.31 -5.12
CA ASN A 67 -4.80 -13.67 -5.48
C ASN A 67 -4.65 -13.99 -6.98
N TYR A 68 -5.69 -14.52 -7.63
CA TYR A 68 -5.70 -14.74 -9.07
C TYR A 68 -5.77 -13.44 -9.90
N ARG A 69 -6.30 -12.35 -9.34
CA ARG A 69 -6.55 -11.08 -10.04
C ARG A 69 -5.46 -10.03 -9.80
N ILE A 70 -4.86 -10.01 -8.61
CA ILE A 70 -3.88 -8.99 -8.24
C ILE A 70 -2.53 -9.26 -8.93
N ALA A 71 -1.86 -8.19 -9.36
CA ALA A 71 -0.55 -8.27 -9.98
C ALA A 71 0.58 -8.50 -8.96
N MET A 72 0.38 -8.06 -7.72
CA MET A 72 1.38 -8.10 -6.67
C MET A 72 0.72 -8.29 -5.31
N GLY A 73 1.41 -8.99 -4.41
CA GLY A 73 0.92 -9.39 -3.11
C GLY A 73 0.23 -10.74 -3.15
N LYS A 74 0.15 -11.37 -1.98
CA LYS A 74 -0.66 -12.56 -1.73
C LYS A 74 -1.37 -12.45 -0.39
N PHE A 75 -2.66 -12.69 -0.40
CA PHE A 75 -3.42 -12.85 0.83
C PHE A 75 -3.19 -14.25 1.41
N GLY A 76 -2.96 -14.30 2.71
CA GLY A 76 -2.87 -15.51 3.51
C GLY A 76 -3.79 -15.43 4.72
N ILE A 77 -4.19 -16.60 5.23
CA ILE A 77 -4.89 -16.73 6.50
C ILE A 77 -4.07 -17.60 7.44
N ASP A 78 -3.94 -17.18 8.68
CA ASP A 78 -3.45 -18.04 9.75
C ASP A 78 -4.56 -19.00 10.17
N LEU A 79 -4.27 -20.30 10.16
CA LEU A 79 -5.28 -21.33 10.43
C LEU A 79 -5.60 -21.48 11.92
N GLU A 80 -4.71 -21.00 12.80
CA GLU A 80 -4.86 -21.08 14.25
C GLU A 80 -5.86 -20.02 14.74
N ASP A 81 -5.62 -18.75 14.43
CA ASP A 81 -6.43 -17.63 14.91
C ASP A 81 -7.36 -16.99 13.86
N GLY A 82 -7.16 -17.30 12.57
CA GLY A 82 -7.97 -16.75 11.48
C GLY A 82 -7.53 -15.36 11.02
N GLU A 83 -6.37 -14.86 11.45
CA GLU A 83 -5.82 -13.58 10.98
C GLU A 83 -5.57 -13.63 9.48
N VAL A 84 -6.03 -12.60 8.77
CA VAL A 84 -5.75 -12.40 7.35
C VAL A 84 -4.70 -11.32 7.18
N ARG A 85 -3.67 -11.62 6.39
CA ARG A 85 -2.61 -10.69 6.01
C ARG A 85 -2.40 -10.67 4.50
N LEU A 86 -1.94 -9.54 3.98
CA LEU A 86 -1.41 -9.41 2.63
C LEU A 86 0.11 -9.28 2.75
N GLU A 87 0.87 -10.10 2.03
CA GLU A 87 2.33 -10.01 2.04
C GLU A 87 2.90 -10.07 0.63
N GLU A 88 4.04 -9.43 0.41
CA GLU A 88 4.84 -9.53 -0.80
C GLU A 88 6.32 -9.66 -0.43
N ALA A 89 7.07 -10.44 -1.21
CA ALA A 89 8.47 -10.73 -0.97
C ALA A 89 9.26 -10.45 -2.25
N ILE A 90 9.93 -9.30 -2.29
CA ILE A 90 10.65 -8.82 -3.46
C ILE A 90 12.13 -9.21 -3.33
N PRO A 91 12.65 -10.09 -4.20
CA PRO A 91 14.07 -10.43 -4.19
C PRO A 91 14.93 -9.20 -4.48
N LEU A 92 15.98 -8.99 -3.70
CA LEU A 92 16.91 -7.87 -3.87
C LEU A 92 18.15 -8.36 -4.65
N ALA A 93 18.10 -8.22 -5.97
CA ALA A 93 19.24 -8.52 -6.83
C ALA A 93 20.41 -7.59 -6.50
N GLY A 94 21.58 -8.14 -6.18
CA GLY A 94 22.72 -7.33 -5.72
C GLY A 94 22.49 -6.61 -4.39
N GLY A 95 21.43 -6.97 -3.65
CA GLY A 95 21.12 -6.39 -2.34
C GLY A 95 20.42 -5.03 -2.37
N SER A 96 19.93 -4.57 -3.52
CA SER A 96 19.27 -3.26 -3.67
C SER A 96 17.96 -3.33 -4.45
N ILE A 97 17.19 -2.25 -4.34
CA ILE A 97 15.97 -1.93 -5.10
C ILE A 97 16.00 -0.43 -5.38
N THR A 98 15.51 0.02 -6.54
CA THR A 98 15.43 1.47 -6.78
C THR A 98 14.30 2.07 -5.94
N PHE A 99 14.41 3.37 -5.63
CA PHE A 99 13.34 4.05 -4.89
C PHE A 99 12.01 4.02 -5.64
N GLU A 100 12.03 4.20 -6.96
CA GLU A 100 10.84 4.10 -7.82
C GLU A 100 10.19 2.71 -7.73
N GLN A 101 10.99 1.64 -7.82
CA GLN A 101 10.48 0.27 -7.66
C GLN A 101 9.86 0.04 -6.27
N PHE A 102 10.50 0.56 -5.23
CA PHE A 102 9.97 0.51 -3.87
C PHE A 102 8.63 1.25 -3.76
N GLN A 103 8.53 2.48 -4.29
CA GLN A 103 7.31 3.27 -4.26
C GLN A 103 6.18 2.59 -5.03
N LEU A 104 6.45 2.05 -6.22
CA LEU A 104 5.48 1.31 -7.02
C LEU A 104 4.98 0.08 -6.27
N ALA A 105 5.89 -0.69 -5.67
CA ALA A 105 5.54 -1.87 -4.88
C ALA A 105 4.70 -1.51 -3.65
N LEU A 106 5.16 -0.56 -2.83
CA LEU A 106 4.44 -0.10 -1.65
C LEU A 106 3.06 0.45 -2.01
N GLY A 107 2.98 1.27 -3.07
CA GLY A 107 1.74 1.85 -3.58
C GLY A 107 0.75 0.79 -4.04
N ALA A 108 1.20 -0.21 -4.80
CA ALA A 108 0.36 -1.32 -5.24
C ALA A 108 -0.18 -2.14 -4.04
N MET A 109 0.64 -2.43 -3.04
CA MET A 109 0.19 -3.11 -1.81
C MET A 109 -0.88 -2.31 -1.08
N MET A 110 -0.67 -0.99 -0.90
CA MET A 110 -1.64 -0.12 -0.24
C MET A 110 -2.96 -0.03 -1.02
N GLN A 111 -2.90 0.04 -2.35
CA GLN A 111 -4.10 0.02 -3.21
C GLN A 111 -4.84 -1.31 -3.11
N THR A 112 -4.13 -2.44 -3.09
CA THR A 112 -4.76 -3.76 -2.90
C THR A 112 -5.49 -3.85 -1.57
N VAL A 113 -4.89 -3.37 -0.48
CA VAL A 113 -5.57 -3.30 0.83
C VAL A 113 -6.80 -2.40 0.75
N ALA A 114 -6.65 -1.19 0.20
CA ALA A 114 -7.75 -0.24 0.08
C ALA A 114 -8.91 -0.77 -0.78
N MET A 115 -8.61 -1.47 -1.88
CA MET A 115 -9.62 -2.05 -2.77
C MET A 115 -10.39 -3.19 -2.09
N TYR A 116 -9.69 -4.12 -1.43
CA TYR A 116 -10.31 -5.35 -0.92
C TYR A 116 -10.62 -5.33 0.58
N HIS A 117 -10.45 -4.22 1.28
CA HIS A 117 -10.68 -4.13 2.74
C HIS A 117 -12.07 -4.62 3.17
N GLY A 118 -13.11 -4.34 2.37
CA GLY A 118 -14.49 -4.69 2.69
C GLY A 118 -14.93 -6.07 2.21
N LEU A 119 -14.07 -6.83 1.53
CA LEU A 119 -14.41 -8.13 0.95
C LEU A 119 -14.88 -9.14 2.01
N LEU A 120 -14.05 -9.36 3.03
CA LEU A 120 -14.34 -10.36 4.06
C LEU A 120 -15.51 -9.96 4.96
N PRO A 121 -15.64 -8.70 5.43
CA PRO A 121 -16.83 -8.26 6.15
C PRO A 121 -18.14 -8.51 5.39
N ARG A 122 -18.17 -8.29 4.07
CA ARG A 122 -19.35 -8.55 3.22
C ARG A 122 -19.75 -10.02 3.16
N ILE A 123 -18.78 -10.93 3.16
CA ILE A 123 -19.02 -12.38 3.17
C ILE A 123 -19.43 -12.86 4.58
N VAL A 124 -18.71 -12.39 5.60
CA VAL A 124 -18.88 -12.87 6.99
C VAL A 124 -20.16 -12.33 7.62
N TYR A 125 -20.45 -11.04 7.43
CA TYR A 125 -21.57 -10.34 8.07
C TYR A 125 -22.67 -9.93 7.09
N GLY A 126 -22.32 -9.61 5.84
CA GLY A 126 -23.28 -9.19 4.81
C GLY A 126 -24.01 -10.33 4.12
N ASN A 127 -23.57 -11.59 4.28
CA ASN A 127 -24.07 -12.77 3.56
C ASN A 127 -24.05 -12.64 2.03
N LEU A 128 -23.16 -11.81 1.48
CA LEU A 128 -22.94 -11.76 0.04
C LEU A 128 -22.22 -13.04 -0.41
N SER A 129 -22.48 -13.45 -1.65
CA SER A 129 -21.63 -14.45 -2.30
C SER A 129 -20.23 -13.86 -2.57
N VAL A 130 -19.25 -14.75 -2.77
CA VAL A 130 -17.87 -14.36 -3.07
C VAL A 130 -17.81 -13.43 -4.30
N LEU A 131 -18.52 -13.77 -5.37
CA LEU A 131 -18.52 -12.99 -6.61
C LEU A 131 -19.16 -11.61 -6.42
N GLU A 132 -20.31 -11.53 -5.75
CA GLU A 132 -20.96 -10.25 -5.46
C GLU A 132 -20.06 -9.34 -4.63
N ALA A 133 -19.46 -9.89 -3.55
CA ALA A 133 -18.59 -9.13 -2.67
C ALA A 133 -17.34 -8.60 -3.40
N LEU A 134 -16.74 -9.39 -4.28
CA LEU A 134 -15.61 -8.98 -5.12
C LEU A 134 -15.99 -7.82 -6.06
N SER A 135 -17.05 -8.00 -6.84
CA SER A 135 -17.49 -6.98 -7.79
C SER A 135 -17.87 -5.68 -7.11
N THR A 136 -18.48 -5.73 -5.91
CA THR A 136 -18.76 -4.54 -5.12
C THR A 136 -17.47 -3.81 -4.72
N CYS A 137 -16.45 -4.52 -4.24
CA CYS A 137 -15.18 -3.90 -3.84
C CYS A 137 -14.46 -3.23 -5.02
N GLU A 138 -14.39 -3.91 -6.16
CA GLU A 138 -13.74 -3.39 -7.37
C GLU A 138 -14.47 -2.14 -7.90
N LEU A 139 -15.81 -2.17 -7.94
CA LEU A 139 -16.62 -1.04 -8.41
C LEU A 139 -16.49 0.19 -7.50
N GLU A 140 -16.60 0.00 -6.18
CA GLU A 140 -16.45 1.08 -5.19
C GLU A 140 -15.07 1.74 -5.30
N PHE A 141 -14.01 0.93 -5.41
CA PHE A 141 -12.65 1.44 -5.54
C PHE A 141 -12.47 2.26 -6.83
N LEU A 142 -13.00 1.79 -7.96
CA LEU A 142 -12.94 2.53 -9.23
C LEU A 142 -13.64 3.89 -9.11
N GLN A 143 -14.83 3.93 -8.49
CA GLN A 143 -15.56 5.17 -8.26
C GLN A 143 -14.80 6.16 -7.38
N GLU A 144 -14.07 5.68 -6.37
CA GLU A 144 -13.23 6.52 -5.51
C GLU A 144 -12.03 7.10 -6.25
N VAL A 145 -11.38 6.31 -7.10
CA VAL A 145 -10.25 6.78 -7.91
C VAL A 145 -10.72 7.87 -8.89
N GLU A 146 -11.82 7.62 -9.62
CA GLU A 146 -12.41 8.61 -10.54
C GLU A 146 -12.83 9.90 -9.82
N GLY A 147 -13.46 9.79 -8.65
CA GLY A 147 -13.83 10.96 -7.84
C GLY A 147 -12.63 11.76 -7.36
N THR A 148 -11.50 11.10 -7.08
CA THR A 148 -10.26 11.76 -6.65
C THR A 148 -9.57 12.47 -7.82
N GLU A 149 -9.57 11.87 -9.01
CA GLU A 149 -9.01 12.48 -10.22
C GLU A 149 -9.80 13.73 -10.65
N GLN A 150 -11.13 13.68 -10.57
CA GLN A 150 -12.00 14.84 -10.85
C GLN A 150 -11.82 15.97 -9.83
N HIS A 151 -11.58 15.63 -8.56
CA HIS A 151 -11.31 16.62 -7.52
C HIS A 151 -9.93 17.27 -7.70
N ASN A 152 -8.90 16.48 -8.04
CA ASN A 152 -7.56 17.00 -8.28
C ASN A 152 -7.49 17.85 -9.56
N SER A 153 -8.16 17.45 -10.65
CA SER A 153 -8.20 18.26 -11.88
C SER A 153 -8.91 19.60 -11.67
N ALA A 154 -10.01 19.63 -10.93
CA ALA A 154 -10.69 20.88 -10.56
C ALA A 154 -9.83 21.79 -9.67
N THR A 155 -9.05 21.20 -8.75
CA THR A 155 -8.14 21.96 -7.86
C THR A 155 -6.91 22.49 -8.63
N ILE A 156 -6.41 21.73 -9.61
CA ILE A 156 -5.32 22.15 -10.49
C ILE A 156 -5.78 23.29 -11.43
N ASP A 157 -7.01 23.23 -11.97
CA ASP A 157 -7.57 24.33 -12.76
C ASP A 157 -7.73 25.61 -11.92
N GLU A 158 -8.20 25.51 -10.67
CA GLU A 158 -8.29 26.67 -9.75
C GLU A 158 -6.92 27.23 -9.36
N ALA A 159 -5.90 26.39 -9.15
CA ALA A 159 -4.54 26.81 -8.83
C ALA A 159 -3.81 27.41 -10.04
N ALA A 160 -4.01 26.86 -11.25
CA ALA A 160 -3.44 27.37 -12.49
C ALA A 160 -4.03 28.74 -12.87
N LEU A 161 -5.31 28.99 -12.57
CA LEU A 161 -5.95 30.30 -12.68
C LEU A 161 -5.36 31.34 -11.71
N LEU A 162 -4.66 30.93 -10.65
CA LEU A 162 -4.04 31.79 -9.65
C LEU A 162 -2.53 32.00 -9.86
N SER A 163 -1.87 31.24 -10.75
CA SER A 163 -0.41 31.26 -10.92
C SER A 163 0.10 31.74 -12.27
N GLU A 164 -0.71 32.44 -13.07
CA GLU A 164 -0.20 33.14 -14.27
C GLU A 164 0.64 34.37 -13.86
N LYS A 165 1.87 34.12 -13.41
CA LYS A 165 3.05 34.99 -13.47
C LYS A 165 4.25 34.24 -12.86
N GLU A 166 5.01 33.55 -13.70
CA GLU A 166 6.47 33.73 -13.86
C GLU A 166 7.05 32.64 -14.78
N GLU A 167 8.02 33.07 -15.60
CA GLU A 167 8.58 32.36 -16.75
C GLU A 167 9.63 31.30 -16.37
N GLY A 168 9.63 30.19 -17.12
CA GLY A 168 10.81 29.51 -17.67
C GLY A 168 11.72 28.69 -16.73
N THR A 169 11.94 27.41 -17.05
CA THR A 169 13.24 26.79 -17.43
C THR A 169 13.06 25.25 -17.59
N GLU A 170 13.72 24.66 -18.59
CA GLU A 170 13.70 23.23 -18.97
C GLU A 170 14.26 22.29 -17.87
N PRO A 171 13.84 21.02 -17.76
CA PRO A 171 14.34 20.12 -16.72
C PRO A 171 15.69 19.48 -17.12
N GLU A 172 16.69 19.64 -16.25
CA GLU A 172 17.98 18.94 -16.26
C GLU A 172 17.85 17.47 -15.85
N ILE A 173 18.70 16.63 -16.44
CA ILE A 173 18.81 15.18 -16.28
C ILE A 173 19.25 14.85 -14.84
N ALA A 174 18.42 14.08 -14.12
CA ALA A 174 18.66 13.72 -12.72
C ALA A 174 19.88 12.81 -12.54
N ALA A 175 20.83 13.27 -11.72
CA ALA A 175 22.00 12.55 -11.26
C ALA A 175 21.62 11.47 -10.22
N GLU A 176 22.33 10.34 -10.24
CA GLU A 176 22.24 9.29 -9.21
C GLU A 176 22.61 9.88 -7.83
N LEU A 177 21.69 9.76 -6.86
CA LEU A 177 21.82 10.35 -5.52
C LEU A 177 22.42 9.35 -4.51
N ASP A 178 23.32 9.86 -3.65
CA ASP A 178 24.01 9.12 -2.59
C ASP A 178 23.06 8.82 -1.41
N VAL A 179 23.31 7.73 -0.70
CA VAL A 179 22.47 7.21 0.41
C VAL A 179 22.29 8.24 1.54
N ASN A 180 23.26 9.14 1.70
CA ASN A 180 23.17 10.24 2.67
C ASN A 180 22.13 11.31 2.25
N ASP A 181 21.90 11.49 0.93
CA ASP A 181 20.93 12.45 0.41
C ASP A 181 19.49 11.97 0.65
N VAL A 182 19.26 10.65 0.63
CA VAL A 182 17.93 10.07 0.88
C VAL A 182 17.50 10.24 2.34
N LEU A 183 18.41 10.01 3.29
CA LEU A 183 18.11 10.20 4.72
C LEU A 183 18.01 11.68 5.07
N ALA A 184 18.77 12.55 4.41
CA ALA A 184 18.67 13.99 4.54
C ALA A 184 17.34 14.52 3.98
N GLU A 185 16.90 14.06 2.82
CA GLU A 185 15.65 14.52 2.20
C GLU A 185 14.41 14.06 2.97
N ILE A 186 14.41 12.80 3.46
CA ILE A 186 13.35 12.32 4.36
C ILE A 186 13.30 13.15 5.64
N SER A 187 14.45 13.55 6.19
CA SER A 187 14.50 14.39 7.39
C SER A 187 14.04 15.82 7.10
N ARG A 188 14.41 16.41 5.95
CA ARG A 188 14.04 17.77 5.54
C ARG A 188 12.53 17.89 5.27
N MET A 189 11.95 16.89 4.60
CA MET A 189 10.50 16.81 4.37
C MET A 189 9.68 16.69 5.66
N LEU A 190 10.28 16.19 6.75
CA LEU A 190 9.64 16.07 8.06
C LEU A 190 9.75 17.36 8.91
N GLU A 191 10.72 18.23 8.63
CA GLU A 191 10.90 19.52 9.29
C GLU A 191 10.06 20.65 8.67
N GLU A 192 9.90 20.65 7.34
CA GLU A 192 9.08 21.65 6.61
C GLU A 192 7.57 21.56 6.93
N ARG A 193 7.11 20.54 7.68
CA ARG A 193 5.71 20.38 8.12
C ARG A 193 5.44 20.80 9.57
N LYS A 194 6.38 21.48 10.22
CA LYS A 194 6.26 21.97 11.60
C LYS A 194 5.97 23.47 11.77
N GLU A 195 5.83 24.22 10.69
CA GLU A 195 5.27 25.59 10.71
C GLU A 195 3.81 25.58 10.23
#